data_AF-A0A7W0V0F2-F1
#
_entry.id   AF-A0A7W0V0F2-F1
#
_cell.length_a   1.000
_cell.length_b   1.000
_cell.length_c   1.000
_cell.angle_alpha   90.00
_cell.angle_beta   90.00
_cell.angle_gamma   90.00
#
_symmetry.space_group_name_H-M   'P 1'
#
loop_
_entity.id
_entity.type
_entity.pdbx_description
1 polymer ?
#
loop_
_entity_poly.entity_id
_entity_poly.type
_entity_poly.pdbx_seq_one_letter_code
_entity_poly.pdbx_strand_id
1 'polypeptide(L)'
;MIDRKGYVEHVVVGDAHRIELPDLQRTRIAADRFRGLRCIHTHLRGEDLTTDDLTDLALLRLDLMAALDVDERSGLPGVVRAAHLLPATPTEIGAGLNGEQTAPYVFLDAKLPSQLDVDFLELVNSLEEEMARNRRVGRQAEARDRAILVGVTTGLLSEAEESMAELRELAASAGVVVLDSIIQRRPAIDPRTLLG
;
A
#
# COMPACT_ATOMS: atom_id res chain seq x y z
N MET A 1 17.46 15.12 3.03
CA MET A 1 16.56 14.56 1.99
C MET A 1 16.97 15.06 0.63
N ILE A 2 16.94 14.19 -0.37
CA ILE A 2 17.51 14.42 -1.69
C ILE A 2 16.48 14.03 -2.75
N ASP A 3 16.30 14.87 -3.77
CA ASP A 3 15.44 14.58 -4.91
C ASP A 3 16.07 13.54 -5.87
N ARG A 4 15.35 13.20 -6.94
CA ARG A 4 15.86 12.27 -7.97
C ARG A 4 17.01 12.83 -8.81
N LYS A 5 17.18 14.16 -8.86
CA LYS A 5 18.28 14.82 -9.57
C LYS A 5 19.55 14.95 -8.72
N GLY A 6 19.46 14.63 -7.44
CA GLY A 6 20.57 14.74 -6.49
C GLY A 6 20.61 16.08 -5.74
N TYR A 7 19.60 16.95 -5.89
CA TYR A 7 19.53 18.19 -5.13
C TYR A 7 19.04 17.91 -3.70
N VAL A 8 19.67 18.57 -2.74
CA VAL A 8 19.24 18.53 -1.34
C VAL A 8 18.04 19.46 -1.16
N GLU A 9 16.86 18.89 -0.93
CA GLU A 9 15.64 19.68 -0.69
C GLU A 9 15.48 20.06 0.78
N HIS A 10 15.82 19.15 1.69
CA HIS A 10 15.68 19.38 3.13
C HIS A 10 16.90 18.87 3.88
N VAL A 11 17.37 19.67 4.83
CA VAL A 11 18.34 19.26 5.84
C VAL A 11 17.61 19.32 7.18
N VAL A 12 17.65 18.21 7.90
CA VAL A 12 17.00 18.04 9.20
C VAL A 12 18.07 17.71 10.22
N VAL A 13 18.00 18.36 11.38
CA VAL A 13 18.87 18.06 12.52
C VAL A 13 17.95 17.65 13.66
N GLY A 14 18.12 16.43 14.13
CA GLY A 14 17.42 15.90 15.29
C GLY A 14 18.31 15.88 16.52
N ASP A 15 18.00 14.96 17.43
CA ASP A 15 18.85 14.62 18.57
C ASP A 15 19.53 13.26 18.38
N ALA A 16 20.19 12.75 19.41
CA ALA A 16 20.90 11.46 19.36
C ALA A 16 19.98 10.22 19.28
N HIS A 17 18.66 10.40 19.32
CA HIS A 17 17.66 9.33 19.35
C HIS A 17 16.61 9.44 18.25
N ARG A 18 16.29 10.64 17.76
CA ARG A 18 15.25 10.85 16.75
C ARG A 18 15.57 12.02 15.83
N ILE A 19 15.01 11.95 14.63
CA ILE A 19 14.85 13.08 13.71
C ILE A 19 13.36 13.32 13.51
N GLU A 20 12.95 14.59 13.45
CA GLU A 20 11.57 14.94 13.08
C GLU A 20 11.55 15.41 11.64
N LEU A 21 10.89 14.63 10.77
CA LEU A 21 10.77 14.99 9.37
C LEU A 21 9.82 16.20 9.22
N PRO A 22 10.17 17.18 8.36
CA PRO A 22 9.34 18.35 8.15
C PRO A 22 8.00 17.96 7.51
N ASP A 23 6.99 18.83 7.63
CA ASP A 23 5.76 18.64 6.85
C ASP A 23 6.06 18.85 5.36
N LEU A 24 6.24 17.72 4.68
CA LEU A 24 6.40 17.67 3.23
C LEU A 24 5.03 17.94 2.63
N GLN A 25 4.81 19.19 2.21
CA GLN A 25 3.53 19.70 1.69
C GLN A 25 2.75 18.62 0.94
N ARG A 26 1.45 18.51 1.26
CA ARG A 26 0.51 17.52 0.70
C ARG A 26 0.18 17.79 -0.77
N THR A 27 1.18 17.84 -1.64
CA THR A 27 0.96 17.52 -3.04
C THR A 27 0.45 16.10 -3.04
N ARG A 28 -0.84 15.94 -3.34
CA ARG A 28 -1.59 14.68 -3.25
C ARG A 28 -0.75 13.57 -3.87
N ILE A 29 -0.04 12.80 -3.04
CA ILE A 29 0.82 11.72 -3.54
C ILE A 29 -0.15 10.68 -4.07
N ALA A 30 -0.31 10.65 -5.39
CA ALA A 30 -1.17 9.68 -6.00
C ALA A 30 -0.61 8.29 -5.65
N ALA A 31 -1.47 7.38 -5.17
CA ALA A 31 -1.10 6.04 -4.71
C ALA A 31 -0.25 5.22 -5.71
N ASP A 32 -0.14 5.67 -6.96
CA ASP A 32 0.68 5.07 -8.02
C ASP A 32 2.13 5.55 -8.09
N ARG A 33 2.54 6.56 -7.32
CA ARG A 33 3.88 7.17 -7.46
C ARG A 33 4.53 7.50 -6.14
N PHE A 34 5.84 7.39 -6.06
CA PHE A 34 6.58 7.85 -4.90
C PHE A 34 6.61 9.38 -4.84
N ARG A 35 7.08 9.90 -3.71
CA ARG A 35 7.19 11.34 -3.47
C ARG A 35 8.28 12.02 -4.31
N GLY A 36 9.21 11.25 -4.88
CA GLY A 36 10.39 11.77 -5.57
C GLY A 36 11.55 12.11 -4.63
N LEU A 37 11.47 11.68 -3.37
CA LEU A 37 12.40 12.04 -2.31
C LEU A 37 13.00 10.81 -1.64
N ARG A 38 14.32 10.84 -1.46
CA ARG A 38 15.06 9.91 -0.62
C ARG A 38 15.41 10.57 0.70
N CYS A 39 15.18 9.87 1.80
CA CYS A 39 15.71 10.26 3.09
C CYS A 39 17.00 9.50 3.35
N ILE A 40 18.06 10.24 3.65
CA ILE A 40 19.33 9.70 4.12
C ILE A 40 19.59 10.35 5.48
N HIS A 41 19.76 9.54 6.51
CA HIS A 41 20.03 9.98 7.88
C HIS A 41 21.11 9.09 8.49
N THR A 42 21.54 9.45 9.71
CA THR A 42 22.62 8.76 10.41
C THR A 42 22.10 7.99 11.60
N HIS A 43 22.61 6.78 11.78
CA HIS A 43 22.47 6.00 13.01
C HIS A 43 23.77 6.04 13.78
N LEU A 44 23.66 6.30 15.08
CA LEU A 44 24.83 6.54 15.94
C LEU A 44 25.16 5.34 16.84
N ARG A 45 24.31 4.30 16.87
CA ARG A 45 24.48 3.11 17.71
C ARG A 45 24.60 1.82 16.89
N GLY A 46 24.70 1.92 15.57
CA GLY A 46 24.78 0.78 14.66
C GLY A 46 23.48 -0.01 14.55
N GLU A 47 22.35 0.63 14.87
CA GLU A 47 21.03 0.06 14.82
C GLU A 47 20.55 -0.14 13.36
N ASP A 48 19.70 -1.15 13.16
CA ASP A 48 19.00 -1.33 11.89
C ASP A 48 17.99 -0.19 11.65
N LEU A 49 17.41 -0.12 10.45
CA LEU A 49 16.28 0.79 10.22
C LEU A 49 15.17 0.52 11.24
N THR A 50 14.80 1.56 11.97
CA THR A 50 13.85 1.49 13.07
C THR A 50 12.42 1.41 12.56
N THR A 51 11.49 1.06 13.45
CA THR A 51 10.05 1.10 13.12
C THR A 51 9.61 2.50 12.69
N ASP A 52 10.20 3.56 13.27
CA ASP A 52 9.90 4.95 12.92
C ASP A 52 10.37 5.25 11.48
N ASP A 53 11.57 4.81 11.10
CA ASP A 53 12.09 4.97 9.73
C ASP A 53 11.22 4.29 8.69
N LEU A 54 10.75 3.07 9.00
CA LEU A 54 9.90 2.28 8.12
C LEU A 54 8.47 2.84 8.06
N THR A 55 7.99 3.40 9.18
CA THR A 55 6.71 4.11 9.25
C THR A 55 6.76 5.37 8.41
N ASP A 56 7.83 6.16 8.52
CA ASP A 56 8.03 7.36 7.72
C ASP A 56 8.18 7.04 6.23
N LEU A 57 8.95 6.00 5.88
CA LEU A 57 9.05 5.48 4.52
C LEU A 57 7.66 5.21 3.91
N ALA A 58 6.79 4.53 4.66
CA ALA A 58 5.44 4.18 4.23
C ALA A 58 4.48 5.38 4.20
N LEU A 59 4.37 6.14 5.29
CA LEU A 59 3.43 7.26 5.42
C LEU A 59 3.78 8.42 4.48
N LEU A 60 5.07 8.72 4.35
CA LEU A 60 5.54 9.79 3.47
C LEU A 60 5.78 9.32 2.03
N ARG A 61 5.67 8.01 1.77
CA ARG A 61 5.87 7.38 0.45
C ARG A 61 7.18 7.82 -0.21
N LEU A 62 8.24 7.83 0.59
CA LEU A 62 9.59 8.15 0.12
C LEU A 62 10.05 7.10 -0.89
N ASP A 63 10.89 7.52 -1.83
CA ASP A 63 11.48 6.63 -2.82
C ASP A 63 12.43 5.62 -2.16
N LEU A 64 13.14 6.07 -1.11
CA LEU A 64 14.09 5.27 -0.34
C LEU A 64 14.27 5.89 1.05
N MET A 65 14.43 5.03 2.05
CA MET A 65 14.97 5.38 3.36
C MET A 65 16.34 4.71 3.52
N ALA A 66 17.37 5.48 3.89
CA ALA A 66 18.71 4.96 4.07
C ALA A 66 19.38 5.52 5.33
N ALA A 67 19.79 4.63 6.24
CA ALA A 67 20.58 4.96 7.42
C ALA A 67 22.05 4.66 7.18
N LEU A 68 22.90 5.66 7.42
CA LEU A 68 24.36 5.51 7.46
C LEU A 68 24.82 5.36 8.90
N ASP A 69 25.48 4.25 9.21
CA ASP A 69 26.15 4.10 10.50
C ASP A 69 27.31 5.08 10.61
N VAL A 70 27.50 5.62 11.81
CA VAL A 70 28.66 6.44 12.15
C VAL A 70 29.40 5.78 13.30
N ASP A 71 30.69 5.50 13.11
CA ASP A 71 31.52 4.99 14.19
C ASP A 71 31.69 6.05 15.29
N GLU A 72 31.25 5.73 16.50
CA GLU A 72 31.20 6.67 17.63
C GLU A 72 32.58 7.25 17.99
N ARG A 73 33.67 6.51 17.75
CA ARG A 73 35.03 6.92 18.15
C ARG A 73 35.75 7.73 17.08
N SER A 74 35.63 7.31 15.83
CA SER A 74 36.36 7.90 14.70
C SER A 74 35.53 8.88 13.88
N GLY A 75 34.20 8.85 14.02
CA GLY A 75 33.26 9.62 13.19
C GLY A 75 33.20 9.14 11.74
N LEU A 76 33.81 8.00 11.42
CA LEU A 76 33.87 7.49 10.05
C LEU A 76 32.55 6.80 9.66
N PRO A 77 32.19 6.85 8.36
CA PRO A 77 31.01 6.17 7.86
C PRO A 77 31.18 4.65 7.91
N GLY A 78 30.21 3.99 8.53
CA GLY A 78 30.05 2.55 8.56
C GLY A 78 29.19 2.03 7.41
N VAL A 79 28.41 0.98 7.66
CA VAL A 79 27.50 0.40 6.68
C VAL A 79 26.28 1.28 6.45
N VAL A 80 25.74 1.23 5.24
CA VAL A 80 24.46 1.82 4.87
C VAL A 80 23.42 0.72 4.85
N ARG A 81 22.33 0.93 5.58
CA ARG A 81 21.12 0.10 5.52
C ARG A 81 20.02 0.88 4.84
N ALA A 82 19.35 0.28 3.88
CA ALA A 82 18.33 0.96 3.10
C ALA A 82 17.10 0.09 2.87
N ALA A 83 15.96 0.73 2.72
CA ALA A 83 14.70 0.09 2.36
C ALA A 83 13.91 0.95 1.38
N HIS A 84 13.13 0.29 0.52
CA HIS A 84 12.16 0.92 -0.37
C HIS A 84 10.80 0.25 -0.25
N LEU A 85 9.74 0.93 -0.67
CA LEU A 85 8.41 0.32 -0.70
C LEU A 85 8.30 -0.71 -1.81
N LEU A 86 7.50 -1.75 -1.55
CA LEU A 86 7.07 -2.70 -2.57
C LEU A 86 5.88 -2.13 -3.35
N PRO A 87 5.73 -2.49 -4.63
CA PRO A 87 4.57 -2.11 -5.43
C PRO A 87 3.35 -2.97 -5.06
N ALA A 88 2.98 -3.05 -3.79
CA ALA A 88 1.89 -3.90 -3.32
C ALA A 88 0.53 -3.20 -3.43
N THR A 89 -0.50 -3.97 -3.73
CA THR A 89 -1.89 -3.52 -3.66
C THR A 89 -2.36 -3.44 -2.20
N PRO A 90 -3.32 -2.56 -1.86
CA PRO A 90 -3.90 -2.51 -0.51
C PRO A 90 -4.44 -3.86 -0.02
N THR A 91 -4.91 -4.69 -0.97
CA THR A 91 -5.33 -6.08 -0.73
C THR A 91 -4.18 -6.99 -0.31
N GLU A 92 -2.98 -6.84 -0.84
CA GLU A 92 -1.81 -7.64 -0.48
C GLU A 92 -1.16 -7.19 0.83
N ILE A 93 -1.24 -5.90 1.16
CA ILE A 93 -0.72 -5.33 2.41
C ILE A 93 -1.60 -5.76 3.62
N GLY A 94 -2.89 -6.06 3.39
CA GLY A 94 -3.85 -6.48 4.43
C GLY A 94 -4.21 -7.97 4.44
N ALA A 95 -4.07 -8.69 3.33
CA ALA A 95 -4.43 -10.09 3.21
C ALA A 95 -3.22 -10.92 2.76
N GLY A 96 -2.29 -11.18 3.67
CA GLY A 96 -1.43 -12.35 3.53
C GLY A 96 -2.32 -13.59 3.45
N LEU A 97 -2.00 -14.52 2.55
CA LEU A 97 -2.74 -15.77 2.33
C LEU A 97 -2.89 -16.63 3.62
N ASN A 98 -2.17 -16.28 4.69
CA ASN A 98 -2.16 -16.94 6.00
C ASN A 98 -2.39 -15.99 7.20
N GLY A 99 -2.86 -14.75 6.99
CA GLY A 99 -3.03 -13.77 8.09
C GLY A 99 -1.73 -13.09 8.56
N GLU A 100 -0.61 -13.33 7.88
CA GLU A 100 0.63 -12.58 8.10
C GLU A 100 0.58 -11.23 7.37
N GLN A 101 0.77 -10.14 8.10
CA GLN A 101 0.90 -8.79 7.53
C GLN A 101 2.18 -8.74 6.71
N THR A 102 2.07 -8.65 5.38
CA THR A 102 3.24 -8.45 4.53
C THR A 102 3.68 -7.00 4.67
N ALA A 103 4.89 -6.78 5.21
CA ALA A 103 5.46 -5.45 5.33
C ALA A 103 5.52 -4.78 3.93
N PRO A 104 5.08 -3.52 3.77
CA PRO A 104 4.98 -2.87 2.46
C PRO A 104 6.35 -2.39 1.93
N TYR A 105 7.45 -2.96 2.41
CA TYR A 105 8.82 -2.55 2.11
C TYR A 105 9.76 -3.77 2.06
N VAL A 106 10.89 -3.57 1.41
CA VAL A 106 11.99 -4.54 1.36
C VAL A 106 13.31 -3.84 1.63
N PHE A 107 14.23 -4.56 2.26
CA PHE A 107 15.57 -4.09 2.57
C PHE A 107 16.53 -4.37 1.41
N LEU A 108 17.44 -3.43 1.16
CA LEU A 108 18.60 -3.64 0.31
C LEU A 108 19.75 -4.22 1.14
N ASP A 109 20.68 -4.90 0.46
CA ASP A 109 21.89 -5.41 1.08
C ASP A 109 22.67 -4.29 1.77
N ALA A 110 23.02 -4.50 3.05
CA ALA A 110 23.82 -3.54 3.80
C ALA A 110 25.26 -3.52 3.26
N LYS A 111 25.72 -2.37 2.79
CA LYS A 111 27.05 -2.20 2.18
C LYS A 111 27.72 -0.92 2.67
N LEU A 112 29.04 -0.85 2.60
CA LEU A 112 29.75 0.41 2.79
C LEU A 112 29.38 1.42 1.68
N PRO A 113 29.41 2.73 1.93
CA PRO A 113 29.05 3.75 0.92
C PRO A 113 29.77 3.59 -0.42
N SER A 114 31.05 3.19 -0.39
CA SER A 114 31.88 2.99 -1.59
C SER A 114 31.54 1.72 -2.37
N GLN A 115 30.72 0.82 -1.81
CA GLN A 115 30.34 -0.46 -2.38
C GLN A 115 28.85 -0.48 -2.81
N LEU A 116 28.13 0.63 -2.65
CA LEU A 116 26.77 0.78 -3.17
C LEU A 116 26.83 0.80 -4.70
N ASP A 117 26.25 -0.22 -5.32
CA ASP A 117 26.21 -0.45 -6.77
C ASP A 117 24.78 -0.41 -7.33
N VAL A 118 23.84 0.11 -6.55
CA VAL A 118 22.42 0.17 -6.92
C VAL A 118 22.20 1.33 -7.89
N ASP A 119 21.73 1.05 -9.10
CA ASP A 119 21.16 2.08 -9.97
C ASP A 119 19.79 2.50 -9.41
N PHE A 120 19.82 3.54 -8.58
CA PHE A 120 18.62 4.04 -7.92
C PHE A 120 17.54 4.50 -8.91
N LEU A 121 17.92 5.11 -10.04
CA LEU A 121 16.95 5.64 -10.99
C LEU A 121 16.25 4.49 -11.73
N GLU A 122 17.01 3.47 -12.13
CA GLU A 122 16.42 2.25 -12.70
C GLU A 122 15.50 1.55 -11.69
N LEU A 123 15.95 1.39 -10.44
CA LEU A 123 15.17 0.79 -9.36
C LEU A 123 13.84 1.52 -9.15
N VAL A 124 13.86 2.83 -8.91
CA VAL A 124 12.63 3.58 -8.60
C VAL A 124 11.67 3.63 -9.79
N ASN A 125 12.18 3.75 -11.02
CA ASN A 125 11.34 3.76 -12.21
C ASN A 125 10.66 2.41 -12.42
N SER A 126 11.40 1.30 -12.25
CA SER A 126 10.80 -0.04 -12.36
C SER A 126 9.69 -0.26 -11.31
N LEU A 127 9.92 0.16 -10.06
CA LEU A 127 8.92 0.08 -8.99
C LEU A 127 7.67 0.91 -9.31
N GLU A 128 7.82 2.14 -9.81
CA GLU A 128 6.66 2.96 -10.21
C GLU A 128 5.89 2.38 -11.39
N GLU A 129 6.58 1.76 -12.35
CA GLU A 129 5.93 1.04 -13.45
C GLU A 129 5.09 -0.12 -12.91
N GLU A 130 5.62 -0.93 -11.99
CA GLU A 130 4.87 -1.99 -11.30
C GLU A 130 3.66 -1.42 -10.54
N MET A 131 3.84 -0.34 -9.76
CA MET A 131 2.75 0.31 -9.02
C MET A 131 1.64 0.81 -9.96
N ALA A 132 2.01 1.43 -11.08
CA ALA A 132 1.09 1.93 -12.08
C ALA A 132 0.30 0.78 -12.74
N ARG A 133 0.95 -0.35 -13.01
CA ARG A 133 0.28 -1.56 -13.52
C ARG A 133 -0.70 -2.14 -12.50
N ASN A 134 -0.28 -2.34 -11.25
CA ASN A 134 -1.12 -2.89 -10.19
C ASN A 134 -2.36 -2.03 -9.92
N ARG A 135 -2.21 -0.70 -9.99
CA ARG A 135 -3.35 0.22 -9.87
C ARG A 135 -4.31 0.15 -11.04
N ARG A 136 -3.83 -0.04 -12.27
CA ARG A 136 -4.71 -0.22 -13.45
C ARG A 136 -5.55 -1.49 -13.31
N VAL A 137 -4.95 -2.59 -12.87
CA VAL A 137 -5.65 -3.84 -12.57
C VAL A 137 -6.68 -3.64 -11.46
N GLY A 138 -6.30 -2.98 -10.35
CA GLY A 138 -7.22 -2.65 -9.26
C GLY A 138 -8.41 -1.80 -9.71
N ARG A 139 -8.15 -0.75 -10.52
CA ARG A 139 -9.22 0.08 -11.09
C ARG A 139 -10.12 -0.67 -12.07
N GLN A 140 -9.59 -1.59 -12.87
CA GLN A 140 -10.42 -2.45 -13.73
C GLN A 140 -11.29 -3.40 -12.91
N ALA A 141 -10.81 -3.88 -11.76
CA ALA A 141 -11.61 -4.65 -10.82
C ALA A 141 -12.65 -3.78 -10.07
N GLU A 142 -12.34 -2.52 -9.76
CA GLU A 142 -13.28 -1.55 -9.18
C GLU A 142 -14.32 -1.03 -10.19
N ALA A 143 -13.99 -0.99 -11.48
CA ALA A 143 -14.89 -0.59 -12.56
C ALA A 143 -15.97 -1.65 -12.87
N ARG A 144 -15.90 -2.83 -12.25
CA ARG A 144 -17.02 -3.76 -12.27
C ARG A 144 -18.08 -3.28 -11.29
N ASP A 145 -19.30 -3.12 -11.78
CA ASP A 145 -20.44 -2.76 -10.94
C ASP A 145 -20.54 -3.76 -9.78
N ARG A 146 -20.74 -3.23 -8.57
CA ARG A 146 -20.87 -4.04 -7.36
C ARG A 146 -22.33 -4.02 -6.90
N ALA A 147 -22.89 -5.19 -6.62
CA ALA A 147 -24.28 -5.32 -6.20
C ALA A 147 -24.40 -6.18 -4.93
N ILE A 148 -25.43 -5.86 -4.14
CA ILE A 148 -25.96 -6.76 -3.13
C ILE A 148 -27.26 -7.31 -3.71
N LEU A 149 -27.39 -8.63 -3.78
CA LEU A 149 -28.62 -9.25 -4.26
C LEU A 149 -29.62 -9.29 -3.11
N VAL A 150 -30.85 -8.85 -3.36
CA VAL A 150 -31.91 -8.92 -2.36
C VAL A 150 -33.13 -9.59 -2.95
N GLY A 151 -33.47 -10.77 -2.43
CA GLY A 151 -34.66 -11.52 -2.80
C GLY A 151 -35.74 -11.32 -1.75
N VAL A 152 -36.95 -10.94 -2.16
CA VAL A 152 -38.12 -10.86 -1.27
C VAL A 152 -39.12 -11.93 -1.69
N THR A 153 -39.52 -12.80 -0.77
CA THR A 153 -40.43 -13.91 -1.08
C THR A 153 -41.58 -14.02 -0.08
N THR A 154 -42.77 -14.33 -0.58
CA THR A 154 -43.92 -14.77 0.22
C THR A 154 -44.11 -16.29 0.20
N GLY A 155 -43.33 -17.00 -0.62
CA GLY A 155 -43.42 -18.43 -0.86
C GLY A 155 -42.47 -19.27 0.00
N LEU A 156 -42.05 -20.41 -0.55
CA LEU A 156 -41.06 -21.28 0.06
C LEU A 156 -39.66 -20.67 -0.06
N LEU A 157 -38.84 -20.91 0.96
CA LEU A 157 -37.47 -20.39 0.98
C LEU A 157 -36.62 -21.01 -0.14
N SER A 158 -36.83 -22.30 -0.44
CA SER A 158 -36.12 -23.05 -1.47
C SER A 158 -36.26 -22.45 -2.87
N GLU A 159 -37.46 -21.95 -3.22
CA GLU A 159 -37.71 -21.32 -4.51
C GLU A 159 -36.99 -19.97 -4.63
N ALA A 160 -36.88 -19.23 -3.53
CA ALA A 160 -36.15 -17.98 -3.48
C ALA A 160 -34.63 -18.21 -3.55
N GLU A 161 -34.13 -19.26 -2.91
CA GLU A 161 -32.71 -19.64 -3.00
C GLU A 161 -32.32 -20.03 -4.43
N GLU A 162 -33.16 -20.80 -5.13
CA GLU A 162 -32.94 -21.18 -6.53
C GLU A 162 -32.94 -19.95 -7.45
N SER A 163 -33.91 -19.05 -7.27
CA SER A 163 -33.98 -17.79 -8.02
C SER A 163 -32.78 -16.88 -7.74
N MET A 164 -32.28 -16.86 -6.50
CA MET A 164 -31.11 -16.07 -6.11
C MET A 164 -29.80 -16.66 -6.66
N ALA A 165 -29.70 -17.99 -6.76
CA ALA A 165 -28.58 -18.65 -7.42
C ALA A 165 -28.54 -18.30 -8.91
N GLU A 166 -29.69 -18.35 -9.60
CA GLU A 166 -29.78 -17.92 -11.00
C GLU A 166 -29.42 -16.44 -11.17
N LEU A 167 -29.95 -15.57 -10.31
CA LEU A 167 -29.64 -14.13 -10.34
C LEU A 167 -28.15 -13.84 -10.14
N ARG A 168 -27.46 -14.65 -9.33
CA ARG A 168 -26.01 -14.56 -9.13
C ARG A 168 -25.25 -14.92 -10.41
N GLU A 169 -25.66 -15.96 -11.12
CA GLU A 169 -25.06 -16.34 -12.40
C GLU A 169 -25.32 -15.30 -13.50
N LEU A 170 -26.52 -14.70 -13.50
CA LEU A 170 -26.86 -13.58 -14.39
C LEU A 170 -26.00 -12.34 -14.10
N ALA A 171 -25.83 -11.99 -12.82
CA ALA A 171 -24.97 -10.88 -12.40
C ALA A 171 -23.51 -11.12 -12.81
N ALA A 172 -23.00 -12.34 -12.60
CA ALA A 172 -21.66 -12.73 -13.04
C ALA A 172 -21.49 -12.59 -14.56
N SER A 173 -22.48 -13.05 -15.34
CA SER A 173 -22.50 -12.94 -16.80
C SER A 173 -22.57 -11.50 -17.30
N ALA A 174 -23.22 -10.61 -16.54
CA ALA A 174 -23.29 -9.17 -16.81
C ALA A 174 -22.03 -8.40 -16.34
N GLY A 175 -21.03 -9.08 -15.76
CA GLY A 175 -19.82 -8.45 -15.25
C GLY A 175 -19.98 -7.74 -13.91
N VAL A 176 -21.07 -8.00 -13.19
CA VAL A 176 -21.37 -7.43 -11.88
C VAL A 176 -20.80 -8.31 -10.77
N VAL A 177 -20.10 -7.72 -9.82
CA VAL A 177 -19.55 -8.41 -8.64
C VAL A 177 -20.58 -8.40 -7.53
N VAL A 178 -21.09 -9.59 -7.19
CA VAL A 178 -22.02 -9.76 -6.06
C VAL A 178 -21.24 -9.81 -4.75
N LEU A 179 -21.43 -8.80 -3.90
CA LEU A 179 -20.75 -8.69 -2.59
C LEU A 179 -21.46 -9.48 -1.49
N ASP A 180 -22.79 -9.53 -1.55
CA ASP A 180 -23.62 -10.19 -0.55
C ASP A 180 -24.99 -10.57 -1.16
N SER A 181 -25.72 -11.46 -0.50
CA SER A 181 -27.06 -11.90 -0.88
C SER A 181 -27.97 -12.03 0.34
N ILE A 182 -29.12 -11.37 0.31
CA ILE A 182 -30.08 -11.33 1.40
C ILE A 182 -31.42 -11.87 0.89
N ILE A 183 -32.04 -12.80 1.61
CA ILE A 183 -33.41 -13.24 1.34
C ILE A 183 -34.31 -12.80 2.49
N GLN A 184 -35.31 -11.98 2.19
CA GLN A 184 -36.32 -11.54 3.14
C GLN A 184 -37.64 -12.26 2.88
N ARG A 185 -38.05 -13.13 3.82
CA ARG A 185 -39.37 -13.77 3.77
C ARG A 185 -40.42 -12.88 4.44
N ARG A 186 -41.52 -12.60 3.75
CA ARG A 186 -42.63 -11.77 4.28
C ARG A 186 -43.98 -12.45 4.02
N PRO A 187 -45.01 -12.18 4.82
CA PRO A 187 -46.36 -12.72 4.58
C PRO A 187 -47.07 -12.04 3.40
N ALA A 188 -46.73 -10.79 3.08
CA ALA A 188 -47.25 -10.05 1.94
C ALA A 188 -46.21 -9.03 1.45
N ILE A 189 -46.20 -8.72 0.16
CA ILE A 189 -45.33 -7.71 -0.44
C ILE A 189 -45.92 -6.32 -0.17
N ASP A 190 -45.11 -5.40 0.35
CA ASP A 190 -45.52 -4.01 0.56
C ASP A 190 -45.52 -3.25 -0.79
N PRO A 191 -46.66 -2.66 -1.19
CA PRO A 191 -46.78 -2.00 -2.49
C PRO A 191 -46.06 -0.64 -2.58
N ARG A 192 -45.66 -0.04 -1.45
CA ARG A 192 -44.91 1.23 -1.41
C ARG A 192 -43.41 1.01 -1.41
N THR A 193 -42.92 0.00 -0.71
CA THR A 193 -41.48 -0.31 -0.64
C THR A 193 -41.28 -1.82 -0.58
N LEU A 194 -40.73 -2.40 -1.64
CA LEU A 194 -40.39 -3.83 -1.71
C LEU A 194 -39.47 -4.27 -0.54
N LEU A 195 -38.66 -3.33 -0.02
CA LEU A 195 -37.69 -3.51 1.07
C LEU A 195 -38.10 -2.68 2.30
N GLY A 196 -37.90 -3.24 3.50
CA GLY A 196 -38.16 -2.57 4.79
C GLY A 196 -37.79 -3.41 5.99
#